data_AF-A0A2T7Q3Z4-F1
#
_entry.id   AF-A0A2T7Q3Z4-F1
#
_cell.length_a   1.000
_cell.length_b   1.000
_cell.length_c   1.000
_cell.angle_alpha   90.00
_cell.angle_beta   90.00
_cell.angle_gamma   90.00
#
_symmetry.space_group_name_H-M   'P 1'
#
loop_
_entity.id
_entity.type
_entity.pdbx_description
1 polymer ?
#
loop_
_entity_poly.entity_id
_entity_poly.type
_entity_poly.pdbx_seq_one_letter_code
_entity_poly.pdbx_strand_id
1 'polypeptide(L)'
;MKAIDLLKQLQQDPEYIARQKDKQKELEKKEKEIKLAEIPFIKEVQKSGFKEIKQSSDLLKYKSIPEQLTNILIRWIPQINNDNHSQEILIRALAISEVAFDGKFLIDLFDKNSPSFSLKWAIGNTIASANVLNIDTWIEKKLMSPNQGKENEMLIYAAMKYLPYSKSHLLLRSVFDIYPLQVADAFTYIGKMDDFEFLSAKSKNYQGDVRAEIEKSLKDLEKKIK
;
A
#
# COMPACT_ATOMS: atom_id res chain seq x y z
N MET A 1 18.94 -28.61 18.79
CA MET A 1 19.96 -27.53 18.67
C MET A 1 19.24 -26.20 18.83
N LYS A 2 19.63 -25.34 19.78
CA LYS A 2 18.94 -24.05 20.00
C LYS A 2 19.47 -23.01 19.00
N ALA A 3 18.63 -22.08 18.54
CA ALA A 3 19.01 -21.03 17.57
C ALA A 3 20.25 -20.21 18.00
N ILE A 4 20.45 -20.05 19.31
CA ILE A 4 21.61 -19.35 19.90
C ILE A 4 22.92 -20.12 19.70
N ASP A 5 22.88 -21.46 19.76
CA ASP A 5 24.07 -22.29 19.57
C ASP A 5 24.50 -22.32 18.10
N LEU A 6 23.51 -22.31 17.19
CA LEU A 6 23.74 -22.18 15.74
C LEU A 6 24.32 -20.79 15.38
N LEU A 7 23.81 -19.71 15.99
CA LEU A 7 24.35 -18.35 15.79
C LEU A 7 25.80 -18.22 16.28
N LYS A 8 26.15 -18.85 17.42
CA LYS A 8 27.52 -18.86 17.94
C LYS A 8 28.48 -19.63 17.02
N GLN A 9 28.04 -20.74 16.44
CA GLN A 9 28.83 -21.48 15.45
C GLN A 9 29.02 -20.68 14.16
N LEU A 10 27.98 -20.02 13.65
CA LEU A 10 28.07 -19.14 12.48
C LEU A 10 28.98 -17.93 12.72
N GLN A 11 28.99 -17.35 13.92
CA GLN A 11 29.86 -16.24 14.28
C GLN A 11 31.36 -16.60 14.34
N GLN A 12 31.70 -17.89 14.29
CA GLN A 12 33.09 -18.37 14.21
C GLN A 12 33.48 -18.82 12.81
N ASP A 13 32.52 -18.95 11.88
CA ASP A 13 32.74 -19.31 10.48
C ASP A 13 33.29 -18.09 9.68
N PRO A 14 34.53 -18.16 9.16
CA PRO A 14 35.11 -17.08 8.37
C PRO A 14 34.29 -16.72 7.11
N GLU A 15 33.64 -17.70 6.47
CA GLU A 15 32.82 -17.46 5.29
C GLU A 15 31.53 -16.73 5.64
N TYR A 16 30.92 -17.07 6.78
CA TYR A 16 29.78 -16.32 7.30
C TYR A 16 30.16 -14.87 7.63
N ILE A 17 31.29 -14.66 8.31
CA ILE A 17 31.78 -13.31 8.65
C ILE A 17 32.07 -12.49 7.39
N ALA A 18 32.73 -13.09 6.38
CA ALA A 18 33.01 -12.44 5.11
C ALA A 18 31.72 -12.03 4.39
N ARG A 19 30.74 -12.95 4.28
CA ARG A 19 29.41 -12.66 3.71
C ARG A 19 28.68 -11.53 4.45
N GLN A 20 28.75 -11.47 5.77
CA GLN A 20 28.15 -10.39 6.56
C GLN A 20 28.84 -9.04 6.28
N LYS A 21 30.17 -9.02 6.20
CA LYS A 21 30.93 -7.79 5.87
C LYS A 21 30.61 -7.30 4.46
N ASP A 22 30.51 -8.18 3.48
CA ASP A 22 30.19 -7.80 2.10
C ASP A 22 28.75 -7.28 1.99
N LYS A 23 27.80 -7.97 2.63
CA LYS A 23 26.41 -7.49 2.74
C LYS A 23 26.33 -6.11 3.41
N GLN A 24 27.10 -5.88 4.48
CA GLN A 24 27.15 -4.59 5.16
C GLN A 24 27.71 -3.48 4.25
N LYS A 25 28.79 -3.76 3.51
CA LYS A 25 29.34 -2.80 2.53
C LYS A 25 28.36 -2.47 1.41
N GLU A 26 27.63 -3.47 0.91
CA GLU A 26 26.58 -3.25 -0.09
C GLU A 26 25.44 -2.37 0.45
N LEU A 27 25.01 -2.61 1.70
CA LEU A 27 24.01 -1.78 2.36
C LEU A 27 24.50 -0.33 2.52
N GLU A 28 25.72 -0.13 3.01
CA GLU A 28 26.31 1.21 3.16
C GLU A 28 26.44 1.94 1.82
N LYS A 29 26.77 1.22 0.75
CA LYS A 29 26.81 1.78 -0.61
C LYS A 29 25.43 2.22 -1.05
N LYS A 30 24.40 1.37 -0.90
CA LYS A 30 23.01 1.71 -1.23
C LYS A 30 22.50 2.89 -0.42
N GLU A 31 22.77 2.94 0.88
CA GLU A 31 22.39 4.08 1.73
C GLU A 31 23.01 5.39 1.26
N LYS A 32 24.27 5.38 0.80
CA LYS A 32 24.91 6.57 0.23
C LYS A 32 24.24 6.99 -1.08
N GLU A 33 23.93 6.05 -1.96
CA GLU A 33 23.24 6.32 -3.23
C GLU A 33 21.84 6.90 -3.00
N ILE A 34 21.07 6.34 -2.06
CA ILE A 34 19.77 6.86 -1.63
C ILE A 34 19.90 8.29 -1.15
N LYS A 35 20.83 8.53 -0.20
CA LYS A 35 21.04 9.87 0.36
C LYS A 35 21.36 10.87 -0.74
N LEU A 36 22.22 10.52 -1.70
CA LEU A 36 22.55 11.40 -2.82
C LEU A 36 21.34 11.73 -3.69
N ALA A 37 20.51 10.74 -4.01
CA ALA A 37 19.30 10.94 -4.80
C ALA A 37 18.24 11.80 -4.07
N GLU A 38 18.16 11.67 -2.75
CA GLU A 38 17.17 12.38 -1.92
C GLU A 38 17.60 13.80 -1.52
N ILE A 39 18.90 14.15 -1.60
CA ILE A 39 19.41 15.47 -1.17
C ILE A 39 18.57 16.65 -1.69
N PRO A 40 18.22 16.73 -2.99
CA PRO A 40 17.45 17.85 -3.51
C PRO A 40 16.06 17.96 -2.86
N PHE A 41 15.38 16.83 -2.71
CA PHE A 41 14.08 16.73 -2.04
C PHE A 41 14.19 17.15 -0.57
N ILE A 42 15.14 16.59 0.18
CA ILE A 42 15.33 16.91 1.61
C ILE A 42 15.64 18.40 1.82
N LYS A 43 16.46 19.00 0.96
CA LYS A 43 16.75 20.44 1.02
C LYS A 43 15.49 21.29 0.82
N GLU A 44 14.61 20.92 -0.11
CA GLU A 44 13.36 21.65 -0.32
C GLU A 44 12.40 21.51 0.87
N VAL A 45 12.28 20.30 1.42
CA VAL A 45 11.48 20.01 2.61
C VAL A 45 11.97 20.86 3.80
N GLN A 46 13.27 20.88 4.06
CA GLN A 46 13.86 21.67 5.13
C GLN A 46 13.70 23.19 4.92
N LYS A 47 13.87 23.68 3.68
CA LYS A 47 13.63 25.09 3.33
C LYS A 47 12.18 25.49 3.56
N SER A 48 11.26 24.54 3.47
CA SER A 48 9.83 24.73 3.69
C SER A 48 9.42 24.71 5.17
N GLY A 49 10.37 24.48 6.09
CA GLY A 49 10.14 24.56 7.54
C GLY A 49 10.32 23.24 8.30
N PHE A 50 10.40 22.11 7.59
CA PHE A 50 10.50 20.77 8.19
C PHE A 50 11.96 20.35 8.40
N LYS A 51 12.65 21.01 9.34
CA LYS A 51 14.10 20.86 9.59
C LYS A 51 14.49 19.50 10.19
N GLU A 52 13.54 18.82 10.81
CA GLU A 52 13.68 17.51 11.44
C GLU A 52 13.80 16.37 10.43
N ILE A 53 13.32 16.57 9.20
CA ILE A 53 13.38 15.57 8.13
C ILE A 53 14.81 15.57 7.55
N LYS A 54 15.53 14.47 7.76
CA LYS A 54 16.91 14.27 7.27
C LYS A 54 16.98 13.25 6.14
N GLN A 55 15.97 12.40 6.01
CA GLN A 55 15.82 11.35 4.99
C GLN A 55 14.34 11.06 4.77
N SER A 56 13.98 10.45 3.63
CA SER A 56 12.58 10.13 3.29
C SER A 56 11.87 9.30 4.38
N SER A 57 12.58 8.36 5.02
CA SER A 57 12.01 7.50 6.06
C SER A 57 11.59 8.24 7.33
N ASP A 58 12.05 9.48 7.55
CA ASP A 58 11.57 10.30 8.67
C ASP A 58 10.09 10.69 8.51
N LEU A 59 9.58 10.74 7.27
CA LEU A 59 8.18 11.01 6.98
C LEU A 59 7.24 9.97 7.61
N LEU A 60 7.69 8.72 7.74
CA LEU A 60 6.90 7.63 8.31
C LEU A 60 6.65 7.79 9.81
N LYS A 61 7.30 8.76 10.46
CA LYS A 61 7.11 9.08 11.88
C LYS A 61 5.97 10.09 12.11
N TYR A 62 5.48 10.73 11.05
CA TYR A 62 4.40 11.70 11.14
C TYR A 62 3.06 11.00 11.37
N LYS A 63 2.17 11.66 12.11
CA LYS A 63 0.78 11.25 12.28
C LYS A 63 -0.12 11.77 11.17
N SER A 64 0.23 12.93 10.61
CA SER A 64 -0.43 13.57 9.49
C SER A 64 0.60 14.36 8.67
N ILE A 65 0.33 14.52 7.37
CA ILE A 65 1.18 15.30 6.46
C ILE A 65 0.44 16.57 6.07
N PRO A 66 0.94 17.76 6.47
CA PRO A 66 0.28 19.03 6.19
C PRO A 66 0.30 19.35 4.69
N GLU A 67 -0.55 20.29 4.28
CA GLU A 67 -0.71 20.73 2.88
C GLU A 67 0.63 21.09 2.22
N GLN A 68 1.46 21.89 2.90
CA GLN A 68 2.74 22.33 2.35
C GLN A 68 3.65 21.15 2.02
N LEU A 69 3.71 20.15 2.90
CA LEU A 69 4.52 18.95 2.67
C LEU A 69 3.88 18.03 1.63
N THR A 70 2.56 17.92 1.60
CA THR A 70 1.81 17.21 0.55
C THR A 70 2.16 17.74 -0.84
N ASN A 71 2.14 19.07 -1.02
CA ASN A 71 2.47 19.72 -2.29
C ASN A 71 3.93 19.50 -2.72
N ILE A 72 4.86 19.37 -1.77
CA ILE A 72 6.26 19.02 -2.06
C ILE A 72 6.34 17.55 -2.50
N LEU A 73 5.68 16.62 -1.77
CA LEU A 73 5.69 15.20 -2.07
C LEU A 73 5.14 14.90 -3.47
N ILE A 74 3.97 15.46 -3.82
CA ILE A 74 3.36 15.27 -5.15
C ILE A 74 4.29 15.71 -6.28
N ARG A 75 5.04 16.79 -6.07
CA ARG A 75 6.00 17.28 -7.07
C ARG A 75 7.21 16.38 -7.21
N TRP A 76 7.73 15.85 -6.10
CA TRP A 76 8.98 15.09 -6.07
C TRP A 76 8.82 13.61 -6.40
N ILE A 77 7.68 13.00 -6.04
CA ILE A 77 7.44 11.57 -6.27
C ILE A 77 7.70 11.15 -7.73
N PRO A 78 7.20 11.86 -8.77
CA PRO A 78 7.46 11.49 -10.16
C PRO A 78 8.93 11.62 -10.59
N GLN A 79 9.74 12.39 -9.86
CA GLN A 79 11.14 12.70 -10.17
C GLN A 79 12.13 11.73 -9.50
N ILE A 80 11.68 10.98 -8.49
CA ILE A 80 12.52 10.07 -7.72
C ILE A 80 12.38 8.65 -8.28
N ASN A 81 13.51 8.01 -8.58
CA ASN A 81 13.53 6.60 -8.98
C ASN A 81 13.24 5.68 -7.77
N ASN A 82 12.62 4.53 -8.01
CA ASN A 82 12.28 3.56 -6.98
C ASN A 82 13.31 2.43 -6.80
N ASP A 83 14.52 2.55 -7.36
CA ASP A 83 15.58 1.52 -7.25
C ASP A 83 15.90 1.11 -5.79
N ASN A 84 15.61 2.00 -4.84
CA ASN A 84 15.87 1.81 -3.42
C ASN A 84 14.64 2.06 -2.52
N HIS A 85 13.42 1.90 -3.02
CA HIS A 85 12.18 2.14 -2.27
C HIS A 85 11.92 3.59 -1.82
N SER A 86 12.76 4.56 -2.20
CA SER A 86 12.54 5.97 -1.85
C SER A 86 11.18 6.48 -2.34
N GLN A 87 10.81 6.16 -3.58
CA GLN A 87 9.50 6.56 -4.13
C GLN A 87 8.35 5.89 -3.36
N GLU A 88 8.49 4.62 -2.97
CA GLU A 88 7.52 3.91 -2.13
C GLU A 88 7.30 4.61 -0.77
N ILE A 89 8.38 5.04 -0.10
CA ILE A 89 8.30 5.75 1.18
C ILE A 89 7.51 7.06 1.04
N LEU A 90 7.79 7.84 0.00
CA LEU A 90 7.07 9.10 -0.24
C LEU A 90 5.59 8.87 -0.54
N ILE A 91 5.26 7.83 -1.32
CA ILE A 91 3.88 7.41 -1.59
C ILE A 91 3.16 7.04 -0.29
N ARG A 92 3.80 6.26 0.60
CA ARG A 92 3.22 5.89 1.89
C ARG A 92 2.99 7.10 2.79
N ALA A 93 3.90 8.08 2.77
CA ALA A 93 3.71 9.32 3.52
C ALA A 93 2.44 10.07 3.07
N LEU A 94 2.14 10.08 1.76
CA LEU A 94 0.91 10.70 1.25
C LEU A 94 -0.39 10.07 1.76
N ALA A 95 -0.37 8.82 2.23
CA ALA A 95 -1.57 8.13 2.74
C ALA A 95 -2.24 8.86 3.92
N ILE A 96 -1.46 9.66 4.66
CA ILE A 96 -1.88 10.45 5.83
C ILE A 96 -1.90 11.96 5.54
N SER A 97 -2.05 12.35 4.27
CA SER A 97 -2.21 13.76 3.89
C SER A 97 -3.49 14.36 4.47
N GLU A 98 -3.40 15.59 4.97
CA GLU A 98 -4.54 16.34 5.51
C GLU A 98 -5.42 16.97 4.43
N VAL A 99 -4.93 17.05 3.19
CA VAL A 99 -5.60 17.73 2.09
C VAL A 99 -5.88 16.79 0.93
N ALA A 100 -6.87 17.14 0.11
CA ALA A 100 -7.15 16.43 -1.11
C ALA A 100 -6.12 16.78 -2.21
N PHE A 101 -5.82 15.83 -3.08
CA PHE A 101 -4.90 16.06 -4.20
C PHE A 101 -5.27 15.25 -5.45
N ASP A 102 -4.82 15.71 -6.61
CA ASP A 102 -5.07 15.03 -7.88
C ASP A 102 -4.36 13.66 -7.96
N GLY A 103 -5.11 12.60 -8.21
CA GLY A 103 -4.63 11.23 -8.32
C GLY A 103 -3.93 10.89 -9.63
N LYS A 104 -3.89 11.80 -10.62
CA LYS A 104 -3.32 11.50 -11.94
C LYS A 104 -1.89 10.93 -11.86
N PHE A 105 -1.02 11.50 -11.02
CA PHE A 105 0.36 11.00 -10.92
C PHE A 105 0.44 9.60 -10.29
N LEU A 106 -0.51 9.24 -9.41
CA LEU A 106 -0.60 7.90 -8.83
C LEU A 106 -1.03 6.89 -9.90
N ILE A 107 -2.02 7.26 -10.73
CA ILE A 107 -2.44 6.45 -11.89
C ILE A 107 -1.26 6.20 -12.81
N ASP A 108 -0.60 7.27 -13.26
CA ASP A 108 0.53 7.20 -14.19
C ASP A 108 1.64 6.31 -13.60
N LEU A 109 1.90 6.40 -12.29
CA LEU A 109 2.93 5.61 -11.62
C LEU A 109 2.54 4.13 -11.48
N PHE A 110 1.28 3.83 -11.18
CA PHE A 110 0.78 2.45 -11.05
C PHE A 110 0.83 1.72 -12.41
N ASP A 111 0.51 2.43 -13.49
CA ASP A 111 0.37 1.87 -14.83
C ASP A 111 1.65 1.94 -15.69
N LYS A 112 2.73 2.57 -15.19
CA LYS A 112 4.06 2.51 -15.84
C LYS A 112 4.50 1.07 -16.09
N ASN A 113 5.35 0.85 -17.09
CA ASN A 113 5.93 -0.47 -17.33
C ASN A 113 6.81 -0.89 -16.15
N SER A 114 6.51 -2.06 -15.58
CA SER A 114 7.28 -2.74 -14.52
C SER A 114 7.50 -1.96 -13.20
N PRO A 115 6.48 -1.36 -12.56
CA PRO A 115 6.63 -0.90 -11.18
C PRO A 115 6.74 -2.14 -10.28
N SER A 116 7.54 -2.05 -9.21
CA SER A 116 7.63 -3.15 -8.26
C SER A 116 6.27 -3.42 -7.62
N PHE A 117 6.02 -4.68 -7.25
CA PHE A 117 4.80 -5.06 -6.53
C PHE A 117 4.59 -4.20 -5.28
N SER A 118 5.65 -3.96 -4.50
CA SER A 118 5.61 -3.13 -3.29
C SER A 118 5.20 -1.68 -3.58
N LEU A 119 5.67 -1.11 -4.69
CA LEU A 119 5.28 0.25 -5.08
C LEU A 119 3.80 0.31 -5.48
N LYS A 120 3.32 -0.63 -6.30
CA LYS A 120 1.90 -0.69 -6.67
C LYS A 120 1.01 -0.87 -5.44
N TRP A 121 1.42 -1.74 -4.51
CA TRP A 121 0.73 -1.93 -3.25
C TRP A 121 0.68 -0.65 -2.42
N ALA A 122 1.81 0.06 -2.30
CA ALA A 122 1.87 1.34 -1.59
C ALA A 122 0.94 2.37 -2.24
N ILE A 123 0.92 2.46 -3.58
CA ILE A 123 -0.01 3.35 -4.30
C ILE A 123 -1.47 2.98 -4.01
N GLY A 124 -1.84 1.70 -4.12
CA GLY A 124 -3.21 1.26 -3.85
C GLY A 124 -3.64 1.57 -2.42
N ASN A 125 -2.77 1.37 -1.44
CA ASN A 125 -3.03 1.71 -0.03
C ASN A 125 -3.16 3.24 0.16
N THR A 126 -2.28 4.03 -0.45
CA THR A 126 -2.35 5.49 -0.40
C THR A 126 -3.67 5.99 -0.99
N ILE A 127 -4.13 5.43 -2.11
CA ILE A 127 -5.43 5.78 -2.70
C ILE A 127 -6.56 5.44 -1.73
N ALA A 128 -6.56 4.23 -1.15
CA ALA A 128 -7.59 3.81 -0.20
C ALA A 128 -7.64 4.69 1.07
N SER A 129 -6.50 5.25 1.49
CA SER A 129 -6.38 6.01 2.74
C SER A 129 -6.56 7.52 2.58
N ALA A 130 -5.85 8.14 1.64
CA ALA A 130 -5.82 9.60 1.45
C ALA A 130 -7.07 10.14 0.72
N ASN A 131 -7.24 11.45 0.59
CA ASN A 131 -8.33 12.06 -0.18
C ASN A 131 -7.87 12.35 -1.61
N VAL A 132 -7.95 11.35 -2.49
CA VAL A 132 -7.45 11.42 -3.87
C VAL A 132 -8.57 11.81 -4.83
N LEU A 133 -8.36 12.86 -5.61
CA LEU A 133 -9.30 13.34 -6.63
C LEU A 133 -9.09 12.61 -7.97
N ASN A 134 -10.13 12.56 -8.81
CA ASN A 134 -10.06 12.08 -10.19
C ASN A 134 -9.57 10.62 -10.37
N ILE A 135 -9.92 9.73 -9.43
CA ILE A 135 -9.42 8.33 -9.39
C ILE A 135 -10.51 7.27 -9.66
N ASP A 136 -11.79 7.65 -9.55
CA ASP A 136 -12.95 6.76 -9.59
C ASP A 136 -13.04 5.91 -10.88
N THR A 137 -12.99 6.56 -12.03
CA THR A 137 -13.08 5.91 -13.35
C THR A 137 -11.91 4.95 -13.58
N TRP A 138 -10.72 5.31 -13.07
CA TRP A 138 -9.55 4.45 -13.16
C TRP A 138 -9.68 3.21 -12.28
N ILE A 139 -10.17 3.34 -11.04
CA ILE A 139 -10.42 2.20 -10.14
C ILE A 139 -11.40 1.21 -10.80
N GLU A 140 -12.52 1.71 -11.32
CA GLU A 140 -13.54 0.90 -11.99
C GLU A 140 -12.92 0.12 -13.16
N LYS A 141 -12.19 0.80 -14.05
CA LYS A 141 -11.52 0.16 -15.19
C LYS A 141 -10.47 -0.86 -14.73
N LYS A 142 -9.70 -0.56 -13.69
CA LYS A 142 -8.60 -1.41 -13.23
C LYS A 142 -9.11 -2.72 -12.63
N LEU A 143 -10.16 -2.65 -11.81
CA LEU A 143 -10.79 -3.80 -11.19
C LEU A 143 -11.71 -4.59 -12.14
N MET A 144 -12.06 -4.04 -13.31
CA MET A 144 -12.79 -4.77 -14.36
C MET A 144 -11.87 -5.38 -15.42
N SER A 145 -10.55 -5.11 -15.36
CA SER A 145 -9.57 -5.71 -16.26
C SER A 145 -9.53 -7.24 -16.07
N PRO A 146 -9.41 -8.04 -17.14
CA PRO A 146 -9.26 -9.50 -17.01
C PRO A 146 -7.93 -9.89 -16.35
N ASN A 147 -6.89 -9.06 -16.49
CA ASN A 147 -5.57 -9.31 -15.91
C ASN A 147 -5.47 -8.61 -14.56
N GLN A 148 -5.91 -9.32 -13.52
CA GLN A 148 -5.93 -8.84 -12.14
C GLN A 148 -4.76 -9.43 -11.36
N GLY A 149 -3.82 -8.58 -10.96
CA GLY A 149 -2.67 -8.96 -10.14
C GLY A 149 -2.94 -8.72 -8.66
N LYS A 150 -2.19 -9.40 -7.78
CA LYS A 150 -2.33 -9.23 -6.31
C LYS A 150 -2.14 -7.78 -5.86
N GLU A 151 -1.43 -6.96 -6.63
CA GLU A 151 -1.24 -5.55 -6.33
C GLU A 151 -2.54 -4.73 -6.28
N ASN A 152 -3.63 -5.22 -6.88
CA ASN A 152 -4.91 -4.51 -6.89
C ASN A 152 -5.75 -4.78 -5.63
N GLU A 153 -5.30 -5.64 -4.70
CA GLU A 153 -6.03 -5.95 -3.47
C GLU A 153 -6.41 -4.69 -2.69
N MET A 154 -5.52 -3.69 -2.65
CA MET A 154 -5.80 -2.42 -1.96
C MET A 154 -6.81 -1.54 -2.71
N LEU A 155 -7.00 -1.75 -4.02
CA LEU A 155 -7.99 -1.01 -4.80
C LEU A 155 -9.43 -1.42 -4.47
N ILE A 156 -9.63 -2.58 -3.82
CA ILE A 156 -10.94 -2.99 -3.28
C ILE A 156 -11.44 -1.95 -2.26
N TYR A 157 -10.58 -1.55 -1.33
CA TYR A 157 -10.90 -0.51 -0.34
C TYR A 157 -11.08 0.86 -0.99
N ALA A 158 -10.26 1.18 -1.99
CA ALA A 158 -10.42 2.40 -2.77
C ALA A 158 -11.78 2.45 -3.48
N ALA A 159 -12.24 1.34 -4.06
CA ALA A 159 -13.52 1.27 -4.75
C ALA A 159 -14.68 1.62 -3.83
N MET A 160 -14.65 1.18 -2.58
CA MET A 160 -15.67 1.53 -1.59
C MET A 160 -15.67 3.02 -1.23
N LYS A 161 -14.48 3.62 -1.18
CA LYS A 161 -14.29 5.02 -0.81
C LYS A 161 -14.73 5.97 -1.92
N TYR A 162 -14.38 5.68 -3.18
CA TYR A 162 -14.56 6.61 -4.29
C TYR A 162 -15.74 6.32 -5.20
N LEU A 163 -16.30 5.10 -5.17
CA LEU A 163 -17.47 4.76 -5.97
C LEU A 163 -18.73 4.81 -5.10
N PRO A 164 -19.85 5.33 -5.64
CA PRO A 164 -21.13 5.24 -4.95
C PRO A 164 -21.49 3.77 -4.70
N TYR A 165 -22.21 3.51 -3.60
CA TYR A 165 -22.57 2.15 -3.18
C TYR A 165 -23.19 1.33 -4.32
N SER A 166 -24.09 1.93 -5.12
CA SER A 166 -24.75 1.27 -6.25
C SER A 166 -23.80 0.68 -7.28
N LYS A 167 -22.60 1.25 -7.42
CA LYS A 167 -21.52 0.73 -8.28
C LYS A 167 -20.56 -0.18 -7.52
N SER A 168 -20.11 0.26 -6.33
CA SER A 168 -19.06 -0.46 -5.61
C SER A 168 -19.49 -1.89 -5.25
N HIS A 169 -20.72 -2.12 -4.76
CA HIS A 169 -21.13 -3.47 -4.39
C HIS A 169 -21.16 -4.44 -5.60
N LEU A 170 -21.61 -3.99 -6.78
CA LEU A 170 -21.60 -4.81 -7.99
C LEU A 170 -20.17 -5.15 -8.42
N LEU A 171 -19.30 -4.14 -8.42
CA LEU A 171 -17.89 -4.31 -8.74
C LEU A 171 -17.22 -5.31 -7.79
N LEU A 172 -17.41 -5.13 -6.48
CA LEU A 172 -16.89 -6.01 -5.44
C LEU A 172 -17.35 -7.46 -5.61
N ARG A 173 -18.64 -7.69 -5.89
CA ARG A 173 -19.18 -9.02 -6.17
C ARG A 173 -18.53 -9.66 -7.40
N SER A 174 -18.26 -8.87 -8.45
CA SER A 174 -17.64 -9.35 -9.68
C SER A 174 -16.18 -9.80 -9.51
N VAL A 175 -15.47 -9.23 -8.53
CA VAL A 175 -14.07 -9.58 -8.24
C VAL A 175 -13.91 -10.46 -7.00
N PHE A 176 -15.01 -10.94 -6.40
CA PHE A 176 -14.98 -11.72 -5.16
C PHE A 176 -14.14 -12.98 -5.30
N ASP A 177 -14.28 -13.71 -6.41
CA ASP A 177 -13.55 -14.97 -6.61
C ASP A 177 -12.03 -14.74 -6.79
N ILE A 178 -11.61 -13.50 -7.05
CA ILE A 178 -10.21 -13.08 -7.24
C ILE A 178 -9.63 -12.56 -5.92
N TYR A 179 -10.39 -11.74 -5.17
CA TYR A 179 -9.97 -11.12 -3.91
C TYR A 179 -10.96 -11.40 -2.76
N PRO A 180 -11.18 -12.67 -2.38
CA PRO A 180 -12.29 -13.04 -1.49
C PRO A 180 -12.17 -12.42 -0.09
N LEU A 181 -10.95 -12.31 0.44
CA LEU A 181 -10.71 -11.76 1.78
C LEU A 181 -10.90 -10.25 1.82
N GLN A 182 -10.34 -9.54 0.84
CA GLN A 182 -10.45 -8.09 0.76
C GLN A 182 -11.90 -7.68 0.49
N VAL A 183 -12.62 -8.41 -0.36
CA VAL A 183 -14.03 -8.13 -0.61
C VAL A 183 -14.91 -8.45 0.61
N ALA A 184 -14.65 -9.55 1.32
CA ALA A 184 -15.37 -9.87 2.54
C ALA A 184 -15.15 -8.79 3.62
N ASP A 185 -13.90 -8.36 3.82
CA ASP A 185 -13.54 -7.27 4.73
C ASP A 185 -14.18 -5.95 4.30
N ALA A 186 -14.12 -5.61 3.01
CA ALA A 186 -14.75 -4.44 2.42
C ALA A 186 -16.25 -4.33 2.76
N PHE A 187 -16.99 -5.43 2.63
CA PHE A 187 -18.41 -5.42 2.96
C PHE A 187 -18.69 -5.13 4.43
N THR A 188 -17.76 -5.38 5.37
CA THR A 188 -17.96 -4.98 6.78
C THR A 188 -18.06 -3.46 6.95
N TYR A 189 -17.47 -2.67 6.05
CA TYR A 189 -17.49 -1.20 6.14
C TYR A 189 -18.68 -0.54 5.42
N ILE A 190 -19.21 -1.12 4.34
CA ILE A 190 -20.28 -0.49 3.54
C ILE A 190 -21.52 -1.36 3.34
N GLY A 191 -21.44 -2.65 3.66
CA GLY A 191 -22.38 -3.66 3.19
C GLY A 191 -23.78 -3.55 3.81
N LYS A 192 -24.75 -4.08 3.07
CA LYS A 192 -26.16 -4.19 3.47
C LYS A 192 -26.59 -5.66 3.60
N MET A 193 -27.86 -5.88 3.92
CA MET A 193 -28.43 -7.24 3.99
C MET A 193 -28.15 -8.07 2.73
N ASP A 194 -28.32 -7.49 1.54
CA ASP A 194 -28.02 -8.18 0.29
C ASP A 194 -26.55 -8.61 0.15
N ASP A 195 -25.61 -7.85 0.74
CA ASP A 195 -24.18 -8.21 0.73
C ASP A 195 -23.88 -9.33 1.74
N PHE A 196 -24.59 -9.34 2.86
CA PHE A 196 -24.55 -10.46 3.81
C PHE A 196 -25.05 -11.76 3.17
N GLU A 197 -26.18 -11.72 2.47
CA GLU A 197 -26.71 -12.87 1.76
C GLU A 197 -25.75 -13.38 0.68
N PHE A 198 -25.17 -12.46 -0.11
CA PHE A 198 -24.14 -12.78 -1.09
C PHE A 198 -22.94 -13.48 -0.46
N LEU A 199 -22.34 -12.89 0.59
CA LEU A 199 -21.18 -13.46 1.28
C LEU A 199 -21.51 -14.81 1.91
N SER A 200 -22.68 -14.97 2.51
CA SER A 200 -23.14 -16.22 3.12
C SER A 200 -23.33 -17.33 2.08
N ALA A 201 -23.80 -16.99 0.88
CA ALA A 201 -23.86 -17.93 -0.22
C ALA A 201 -22.47 -18.30 -0.75
N LYS A 202 -21.59 -17.31 -0.96
CA LYS A 202 -20.24 -17.51 -1.51
C LYS A 202 -19.30 -18.24 -0.54
N SER A 203 -19.39 -18.01 0.76
CA SER A 203 -18.50 -18.61 1.78
C SER A 203 -18.52 -20.14 1.75
N LYS A 204 -19.65 -20.74 1.34
CA LYS A 204 -19.83 -22.19 1.20
C LYS A 204 -18.87 -22.83 0.18
N ASN A 205 -18.35 -22.04 -0.75
CA ASN A 205 -17.41 -22.51 -1.78
C ASN A 205 -15.95 -22.53 -1.28
N TYR A 206 -15.66 -21.99 -0.10
CA TYR A 206 -14.32 -21.89 0.46
C TYR A 206 -14.11 -22.88 1.61
N GLN A 207 -12.85 -23.16 1.92
CA GLN A 207 -12.45 -24.03 3.03
C GLN A 207 -11.20 -23.46 3.74
N GLY A 208 -10.89 -24.01 4.91
CA GLY A 208 -9.72 -23.62 5.69
C GLY A 208 -9.73 -22.15 6.13
N ASP A 209 -8.53 -21.55 6.16
CA ASP A 209 -8.31 -20.20 6.67
C ASP A 209 -9.12 -19.14 5.91
N VAL A 210 -9.25 -19.31 4.59
CA VAL A 210 -10.02 -18.35 3.76
C VAL A 210 -11.48 -18.32 4.16
N ARG A 211 -12.08 -19.51 4.40
CA ARG A 211 -13.47 -19.58 4.88
C ARG A 211 -13.61 -18.99 6.28
N ALA A 212 -12.67 -19.27 7.17
CA ALA A 212 -12.70 -18.77 8.54
C ALA A 212 -12.69 -17.22 8.59
N GLU A 213 -11.86 -16.58 7.75
CA GLU A 213 -11.83 -15.12 7.66
C GLU A 213 -13.11 -14.54 7.02
N ILE A 214 -13.67 -15.18 5.97
CA ILE A 214 -14.98 -14.76 5.42
C ILE A 214 -16.09 -14.88 6.48
N GLU A 215 -16.12 -15.96 7.25
CA GLU A 215 -17.10 -16.17 8.32
C GLU A 215 -16.95 -15.15 9.45
N LYS A 216 -15.73 -14.69 9.72
CA LYS A 216 -15.47 -13.58 10.66
C LYS A 216 -16.05 -12.27 10.12
N SER A 217 -15.79 -11.92 8.86
CA SER A 217 -16.40 -10.74 8.22
C SER A 217 -17.93 -10.81 8.20
N LEU A 218 -18.51 -11.99 7.97
CA LEU A 218 -19.97 -12.20 8.05
C LEU A 218 -20.53 -11.86 9.44
N LYS A 219 -19.86 -12.29 10.52
CA LYS A 219 -20.28 -11.96 11.89
C LYS A 219 -20.21 -10.46 12.16
N ASP A 220 -19.18 -9.77 11.66
CA ASP A 220 -19.03 -8.34 11.86
C ASP A 220 -20.03 -7.53 11.02
N LEU A 221 -20.33 -8.01 9.81
CA LEU A 221 -21.39 -7.45 8.96
C LEU A 221 -22.78 -7.65 9.58
N GLU A 222 -23.07 -8.83 10.15
CA GLU A 222 -24.34 -9.10 10.84
C GLU A 222 -24.59 -8.13 12.00
N LYS A 223 -23.56 -7.86 12.81
CA LYS A 223 -23.65 -6.90 13.92
C LYS A 223 -23.94 -5.48 13.45
N LYS A 224 -23.51 -5.12 12.26
CA LYS A 224 -23.68 -3.78 11.68
C LYS A 224 -25.07 -3.55 11.07
N ILE A 225 -25.68 -4.61 10.54
CA ILE A 225 -26.99 -4.55 9.89
C ILE A 225 -28.13 -4.56 10.93
N LYS A 226 -27.91 -5.18 12.10
CA LYS A 226 -28.83 -5.15 13.25
C LYS A 226 -28.85 -3.78 13.91
#